data_AF-A0A2N4XBB8-F1
#
_entry.id   AF-A0A2N4XBB8-F1
#
_cell.length_a   1.000
_cell.length_b   1.000
_cell.length_c   1.000
_cell.angle_alpha   90.00
_cell.angle_beta   90.00
_cell.angle_gamma   90.00
#
_symmetry.space_group_name_H-M   'P 1'
#
loop_
_entity.id
_entity.type
_entity.pdbx_description
1 polymer ?
#
loop_
_entity_poly.entity_id
_entity_poly.type
_entity_poly.pdbx_seq_one_letter_code
_entity_poly.pdbx_strand_id
1 'polypeptide(L)'
;MIIGEENLTKTSRIKGVKDYPCGQIPVFVEVCVPAQNWCDVHYSHSINAYCSDLGGSDITFSPNDYYSTGGGGYAGWNPILTYQSLSFSGGNASPNINIDSELNCMKNNSGNYTYKIAICVDQPISNSSRPIDDNNDVGHTFIQFSKIDNNTGQTTSPSVGFYPNVWAPISLFFNISSVIRDNSQLPYDVSATYIVNSTQFTNAVNSSINWQNSSYSLEDYNCTDAALSVLSNAGINIPLPLSKVGPIPTGGGGFTYLFLHTPARLGQIIRGMSNSSSVTINAGGGITGSSGSCK
;
A
#
# COMPACT_ATOMS: atom_id res chain seq x y z
N MET A 1 13.03 35.10 6.86
CA MET A 1 14.26 34.75 7.60
C MET A 1 13.80 33.98 8.83
N ILE A 2 14.12 32.68 8.86
CA ILE A 2 14.01 31.68 9.94
C ILE A 2 12.61 31.48 10.55
N ILE A 3 12.01 30.34 10.19
CA ILE A 3 10.85 29.71 10.84
C ILE A 3 11.40 28.95 12.06
N GLY A 4 10.84 29.21 13.24
CA GLY A 4 11.21 28.54 14.48
C GLY A 4 10.46 27.21 14.67
N GLU A 5 11.18 26.23 15.20
CA GLU A 5 10.69 24.92 15.62
C GLU A 5 9.68 25.06 16.77
N GLU A 6 8.43 24.64 16.56
CA GLU A 6 7.48 24.44 17.66
C GLU A 6 7.55 23.00 18.17
N ASN A 7 7.97 22.90 19.43
CA ASN A 7 8.07 21.68 20.22
C ASN A 7 6.71 20.97 20.37
N LEU A 8 6.59 19.76 19.83
CA LEU A 8 5.47 18.86 20.11
C LEU A 8 5.73 18.12 21.44
N THR A 9 5.17 18.61 22.53
CA THR A 9 5.12 17.90 23.82
C THR A 9 4.02 16.84 23.80
N LYS A 10 4.39 15.58 23.51
CA LYS A 10 3.51 14.42 23.74
C LYS A 10 3.46 14.10 25.24
N THR A 11 2.34 14.33 25.90
CA THR A 11 2.08 13.80 27.25
C THR A 11 1.17 12.58 27.15
N SER A 12 1.73 11.38 27.34
CA SER A 12 0.96 10.17 27.67
C SER A 12 0.68 10.16 29.17
N ARG A 13 -0.58 10.01 29.59
CA ARG A 13 -0.93 9.80 31.01
C ARG A 13 -1.34 8.35 31.23
N ILE A 14 -0.64 7.66 32.13
CA ILE A 14 -1.06 6.36 32.64
C ILE A 14 -2.07 6.61 33.76
N LYS A 15 -3.33 6.17 33.59
CA LYS A 15 -4.31 6.20 34.68
C LYS A 15 -4.29 4.87 35.43
N GLY A 16 -3.75 4.91 36.65
CA GLY A 16 -4.06 3.98 37.75
C GLY A 16 -3.51 2.56 37.62
N VAL A 17 -2.37 2.30 38.25
CA VAL A 17 -1.93 0.94 38.58
C VAL A 17 -2.33 0.67 40.03
N LYS A 18 -3.37 -0.15 40.24
CA LYS A 18 -3.70 -0.70 41.56
C LYS A 18 -3.47 -2.21 41.53
N ASP A 19 -2.48 -2.65 42.31
CA ASP A 19 -2.25 -3.99 42.84
C ASP A 19 -2.69 -5.17 41.95
N TYR A 20 -1.93 -5.45 40.89
CA TYR A 20 -1.98 -6.75 40.23
C TYR A 20 -0.84 -7.64 40.76
N PRO A 21 -1.12 -8.90 41.19
CA PRO A 21 -0.06 -9.85 41.53
C PRO A 21 0.80 -10.14 40.30
N CYS A 22 2.10 -10.41 40.50
CA CYS A 22 3.08 -10.63 39.43
C CYS A 22 2.51 -11.50 38.28
N GLY A 23 2.59 -10.98 37.05
CA GLY A 23 2.02 -11.59 35.86
C GLY A 23 1.90 -10.59 34.71
N GLN A 24 1.21 -11.00 33.65
CA GLN A 24 0.90 -10.17 32.48
C GLN A 24 0.09 -8.93 32.89
N ILE A 25 0.70 -7.74 32.84
CA ILE A 25 0.01 -6.48 33.14
C ILE A 25 -0.55 -5.92 31.83
N PRO A 26 -1.87 -5.74 31.70
CA PRO A 26 -2.45 -5.08 30.55
C PRO A 26 -2.10 -3.60 30.59
N VAL A 27 -1.36 -3.12 29.60
CA VAL A 27 -1.11 -1.69 29.39
C VAL A 27 -2.00 -1.19 28.27
N PHE A 28 -2.72 -0.11 28.58
CA PHE A 28 -3.59 0.60 27.65
C PHE A 28 -2.85 1.84 27.16
N VAL A 29 -2.63 1.92 25.85
CA VAL A 29 -2.09 3.12 25.22
C VAL A 29 -3.23 3.85 24.55
N GLU A 30 -3.54 5.03 25.07
CA GLU A 30 -4.55 5.91 24.49
C GLU A 30 -3.83 6.86 23.52
N VAL A 31 -4.12 6.73 22.22
CA VAL A 31 -3.55 7.60 21.19
C VAL A 31 -4.63 8.58 20.76
N CYS A 32 -4.39 9.86 21.03
CA CYS A 32 -5.29 10.92 20.61
C CYS A 32 -4.77 11.55 19.30
N VAL A 33 -5.65 11.66 18.30
CA VAL A 33 -5.36 12.41 17.06
C VAL A 33 -5.90 13.84 17.22
N PRO A 34 -5.05 14.88 17.24
CA PRO A 34 -5.48 16.24 17.60
C PRO A 34 -6.57 16.84 16.70
N ALA A 35 -6.68 16.38 15.46
CA ALA A 35 -7.61 16.94 14.47
C ALA A 35 -9.05 16.38 14.56
N GLN A 36 -9.31 15.31 15.32
CA GLN A 36 -10.59 14.60 15.30
C GLN A 36 -11.33 14.59 16.65
N ASN A 37 -10.80 15.27 17.68
CA ASN A 37 -11.39 15.44 19.03
C ASN A 37 -11.81 14.17 19.79
N TRP A 38 -11.56 12.97 19.26
CA TRP A 38 -11.83 11.70 19.94
C TRP A 38 -10.50 10.97 20.22
N CYS A 39 -10.38 10.44 21.45
CA CYS A 39 -9.34 9.50 21.84
C CYS A 39 -9.96 8.11 21.82
N ASP A 40 -9.26 7.16 21.21
CA ASP A 40 -9.78 5.81 21.03
C ASP A 40 -8.82 4.82 21.70
N VAL A 41 -9.36 3.96 22.57
CA VAL A 41 -8.58 3.00 23.38
C VAL A 41 -8.55 1.69 22.63
N HIS A 42 -7.45 1.40 21.92
CA HIS A 42 -7.48 0.31 20.93
C HIS A 42 -6.62 -0.91 21.19
N TYR A 43 -5.81 -0.97 22.26
CA TYR A 43 -5.05 -2.20 22.52
C TYR A 43 -4.76 -2.42 24.00
N SER A 44 -4.99 -3.65 24.47
CA SER A 44 -4.37 -4.21 25.66
C SER A 44 -3.16 -5.05 25.23
N HIS A 45 -1.95 -4.63 25.59
CA HIS A 45 -0.79 -5.54 25.57
C HIS A 45 -0.58 -6.06 26.97
N SER A 46 -0.38 -7.37 27.11
CA SER A 46 0.16 -7.93 28.34
C SER A 46 1.69 -7.80 28.34
N ILE A 47 2.23 -6.95 29.21
CA ILE A 47 3.68 -6.88 29.44
C ILE A 47 4.01 -7.91 30.54
N ASN A 48 4.99 -8.78 30.29
CA ASN A 48 5.55 -9.63 31.33
C ASN A 48 6.46 -8.78 32.21
N ALA A 49 5.94 -8.31 33.34
CA ALA A 49 6.76 -7.68 34.37
C ALA A 49 7.41 -8.79 35.21
N TYR A 50 8.75 -8.91 35.15
CA TYR A 50 9.50 -9.79 36.05
C TYR A 50 9.61 -9.12 37.42
N CYS A 51 9.39 -9.88 38.51
CA CYS A 51 9.26 -9.34 39.87
C CYS A 51 10.54 -8.63 40.41
N SER A 52 11.65 -8.57 39.65
CA SER A 52 12.83 -7.78 40.00
C SER A 52 12.66 -6.28 39.79
N ASP A 53 11.71 -5.87 38.94
CA ASP A 53 11.63 -4.48 38.45
C ASP A 53 10.65 -3.61 39.26
N LEU A 54 9.94 -4.20 40.22
CA LEU A 54 8.94 -3.50 41.05
C LEU A 54 9.50 -2.99 42.38
N GLY A 55 10.70 -2.44 42.33
CA GLY A 55 11.29 -1.66 43.42
C GLY A 55 10.73 -0.25 43.49
N GLY A 56 9.44 -0.09 43.78
CA GLY A 56 8.86 1.10 44.43
C GLY A 56 9.11 2.51 43.84
N SER A 57 9.49 2.66 42.57
CA SER A 57 9.59 3.97 41.91
C SER A 57 8.69 4.06 40.69
N ASP A 58 8.06 5.22 40.51
CA ASP A 58 7.28 5.57 39.33
C ASP A 58 8.11 5.32 38.07
N ILE A 59 7.75 4.29 37.30
CA ILE A 59 8.38 4.00 36.02
C ILE A 59 8.00 5.13 35.05
N THR A 60 8.91 6.09 34.89
CA THR A 60 8.78 7.17 33.92
C THR A 60 9.43 6.71 32.62
N PHE A 61 8.62 6.39 31.61
CA PHE A 61 9.13 6.12 30.26
C PHE A 61 9.47 7.43 29.58
N SER A 62 10.76 7.66 29.27
CA SER A 62 11.17 8.74 28.38
C SER A 62 10.99 8.27 26.92
N PRO A 63 10.47 9.09 26.00
CA PRO A 63 10.37 8.75 24.58
C PRO A 63 11.72 8.38 23.93
N ASN A 64 12.83 8.74 24.58
CA ASN A 64 14.19 8.48 24.09
C ASN A 64 14.78 7.13 24.54
N ASP A 65 14.13 6.39 25.44
CA ASP A 65 14.65 5.10 25.92
C ASP A 65 14.45 3.95 24.91
N TYR A 66 13.82 4.22 23.76
CA TYR A 66 13.59 3.26 22.68
C TYR A 66 14.85 2.89 21.87
N TYR A 67 16.00 3.55 22.11
CA TYR A 67 17.20 3.44 21.27
C TYR A 67 18.41 2.73 21.91
N SER A 68 18.30 2.21 23.13
CA SER A 68 19.40 1.48 23.77
C SER A 68 19.14 -0.03 23.75
N THR A 69 19.61 -0.72 22.70
CA THR A 69 19.69 -2.19 22.69
C THR A 69 21.13 -2.61 23.03
N GLY A 70 21.26 -3.24 24.21
CA GLY A 70 22.43 -4.01 24.58
C GLY A 70 22.70 -5.12 23.57
N GLY A 71 23.96 -5.26 23.19
CA GLY A 71 24.41 -6.07 22.05
C GLY A 71 24.28 -7.58 22.20
N GLY A 72 24.14 -8.23 21.05
CA GLY A 72 24.27 -9.68 20.86
C GLY A 72 24.27 -9.97 19.36
N GLY A 73 25.47 -10.11 18.78
CA GLY A 73 25.68 -10.19 17.34
C GLY A 73 25.09 -11.44 16.69
N TYR A 74 24.28 -11.23 15.65
CA TYR A 74 24.07 -12.19 14.57
C TYR A 74 24.44 -11.52 13.25
N ALA A 75 25.58 -11.91 12.69
CA ALA A 75 26.00 -11.53 11.36
C ALA A 75 25.21 -12.36 10.34
N GLY A 76 24.05 -11.84 9.94
CA GLY A 76 23.24 -12.32 8.83
C GLY A 76 22.39 -11.16 8.37
N TRP A 77 22.74 -10.60 7.20
CA TRP A 77 22.15 -9.40 6.64
C TRP A 77 20.63 -9.52 6.51
N ASN A 78 19.90 -8.90 7.45
CA ASN A 78 18.50 -8.56 7.34
C ASN A 78 18.40 -7.07 7.69
N PRO A 79 18.05 -6.17 6.76
CA PRO A 79 17.69 -4.82 7.17
C PRO A 79 16.48 -4.95 8.10
N ILE A 80 16.68 -4.62 9.37
CA ILE A 80 15.56 -4.40 10.28
C ILE A 80 14.75 -3.27 9.66
N LEU A 81 13.51 -3.55 9.27
CA LEU A 81 12.58 -2.50 8.83
C LEU A 81 12.25 -1.67 10.05
N THR A 82 13.10 -0.69 10.36
CA THR A 82 12.74 0.35 11.31
C THR A 82 11.46 1.01 10.78
N TYR A 83 10.62 1.58 11.66
CA TYR A 83 9.38 2.29 11.30
C TYR A 83 9.59 3.51 10.36
N GLN A 84 10.73 3.58 9.66
CA GLN A 84 10.95 4.44 8.52
C GLN A 84 9.83 4.25 7.48
N SER A 85 9.45 5.39 6.91
CA SER A 85 8.39 5.52 5.92
C SER A 85 8.71 4.67 4.70
N LEU A 86 7.96 3.59 4.51
CA LEU A 86 7.85 2.94 3.21
C LEU A 86 7.40 3.99 2.17
N SER A 87 7.89 3.87 0.94
CA SER A 87 7.49 4.72 -0.19
C SER A 87 6.94 3.87 -1.33
N PHE A 88 6.10 4.46 -2.19
CA PHE A 88 5.71 3.88 -3.47
C PHE A 88 6.52 4.59 -4.55
N SER A 89 7.12 3.83 -5.44
CA SER A 89 7.69 4.37 -6.67
C SER A 89 6.68 5.27 -7.39
N GLY A 90 7.10 6.49 -7.75
CA GLY A 90 6.26 7.52 -8.38
C GLY A 90 5.18 8.15 -7.49
N GLY A 91 4.98 7.68 -6.25
CA GLY A 91 3.82 8.01 -5.43
C GLY A 91 3.59 9.51 -5.21
N ASN A 92 4.62 10.30 -4.92
CA ASN A 92 4.45 11.74 -4.63
C ASN A 92 4.30 12.64 -5.87
N ALA A 93 4.53 12.13 -7.08
CA ALA A 93 4.49 12.94 -8.30
C ALA A 93 3.09 12.97 -8.94
N SER A 94 2.26 11.95 -8.68
CA SER A 94 0.95 11.83 -9.30
C SER A 94 -0.14 12.66 -8.60
N PRO A 95 -0.94 13.44 -9.34
CA PRO A 95 -2.02 14.23 -8.75
C PRO A 95 -3.19 13.34 -8.30
N ASN A 96 -3.82 13.72 -7.18
CA ASN A 96 -5.09 13.14 -6.77
C ASN A 96 -6.18 13.48 -7.81
N ILE A 97 -7.07 12.53 -8.10
CA ILE A 97 -8.13 12.70 -9.10
C ILE A 97 -9.50 12.29 -8.55
N ASN A 98 -10.55 12.82 -9.17
CA ASN A 98 -11.88 12.25 -9.08
C ASN A 98 -12.01 11.14 -10.13
N ILE A 99 -12.01 9.88 -9.68
CA ILE A 99 -12.01 8.71 -10.57
C ILE A 99 -13.27 8.62 -11.45
N ASP A 100 -14.41 9.09 -10.95
CA ASP A 100 -15.66 9.12 -11.71
C ASP A 100 -15.57 10.01 -12.95
N SER A 101 -14.92 11.17 -12.79
CA SER A 101 -14.65 12.11 -13.88
C SER A 101 -13.56 11.59 -14.81
N GLU A 102 -12.46 11.06 -14.26
CA GLU A 102 -11.32 10.58 -15.06
C GLU A 102 -11.73 9.40 -15.96
N LEU A 103 -12.59 8.51 -15.47
CA LEU A 103 -13.06 7.34 -16.22
C LEU A 103 -14.41 7.57 -16.92
N ASN A 104 -14.93 8.81 -16.96
CA ASN A 104 -16.27 9.05 -17.50
C ASN A 104 -16.42 8.61 -18.96
N CYS A 105 -15.41 8.86 -19.80
CA CYS A 105 -15.46 8.45 -21.21
C CYS A 105 -15.21 6.94 -21.43
N MET A 106 -14.78 6.24 -20.37
CA MET A 106 -14.71 4.78 -20.32
C MET A 106 -16.07 4.16 -19.97
N LYS A 107 -17.01 4.96 -19.46
CA LYS A 107 -18.43 4.59 -19.29
C LYS A 107 -19.11 4.60 -20.66
N ASN A 108 -20.17 3.80 -20.82
CA ASN A 108 -20.95 3.64 -22.05
C ASN A 108 -20.19 3.02 -23.23
N ASN A 109 -20.37 1.71 -23.40
CA ASN A 109 -19.62 0.88 -24.34
C ASN A 109 -20.48 0.39 -25.53
N SER A 110 -21.27 1.30 -26.11
CA SER A 110 -22.30 1.02 -27.13
C SER A 110 -21.85 1.23 -28.59
N GLY A 111 -20.55 1.18 -28.88
CA GLY A 111 -20.03 1.35 -30.25
C GLY A 111 -19.02 0.28 -30.68
N ASN A 112 -18.46 0.44 -31.88
CA ASN A 112 -17.44 -0.44 -32.43
C ASN A 112 -16.05 -0.09 -31.85
N TYR A 113 -15.78 -0.60 -30.65
CA TYR A 113 -14.53 -0.35 -29.94
C TYR A 113 -13.79 -1.65 -29.62
N THR A 114 -12.46 -1.55 -29.57
CA THR A 114 -11.62 -2.55 -28.91
C THR A 114 -11.29 -2.06 -27.50
N TYR A 115 -11.51 -2.92 -26.51
CA TYR A 115 -11.26 -2.62 -25.11
C TYR A 115 -10.06 -3.40 -24.59
N LYS A 116 -9.19 -2.71 -23.84
CA LYS A 116 -8.07 -3.35 -23.15
C LYS A 116 -7.99 -2.91 -21.69
N ILE A 117 -7.59 -3.83 -20.84
CA ILE A 117 -7.24 -3.57 -19.45
C ILE A 117 -5.80 -4.02 -19.27
N ALA A 118 -4.92 -3.13 -18.82
CA ALA A 118 -3.56 -3.47 -18.46
C ALA A 118 -3.39 -3.33 -16.95
N ILE A 119 -2.82 -4.36 -16.32
CA ILE A 119 -2.22 -4.23 -14.99
C ILE A 119 -0.74 -3.91 -15.18
N CYS A 120 -0.32 -2.78 -14.63
CA CYS A 120 1.02 -2.25 -14.70
C CYS A 120 1.67 -2.37 -13.32
N VAL A 121 2.88 -2.92 -13.28
CA VAL A 121 3.62 -3.15 -12.05
C VAL A 121 4.97 -2.45 -12.15
N ASP A 122 5.18 -1.52 -11.25
CA ASP A 122 6.48 -0.93 -10.94
C ASP A 122 7.04 -1.70 -9.74
N GLN A 123 8.06 -2.53 -9.95
CA GLN A 123 8.62 -3.34 -8.87
C GLN A 123 9.60 -2.45 -8.09
N PRO A 124 9.73 -2.63 -6.76
CA PRO A 124 10.72 -1.87 -5.98
C PRO A 124 12.14 -2.08 -6.49
N ILE A 125 12.41 -3.29 -7.00
CA ILE A 125 13.60 -3.59 -7.78
C ILE A 125 13.12 -4.31 -9.04
N SER A 126 13.37 -3.69 -10.18
CA SER A 126 13.01 -4.24 -11.49
C SER A 126 13.48 -5.68 -11.64
N ASN A 127 12.58 -6.55 -12.10
CA ASN A 127 12.83 -7.98 -12.28
C ASN A 127 13.29 -8.74 -11.01
N SER A 128 12.85 -8.30 -9.83
CA SER A 128 13.13 -8.98 -8.56
C SER A 128 11.87 -9.34 -7.80
N SER A 129 11.91 -10.41 -7.00
CA SER A 129 10.86 -10.72 -6.01
C SER A 129 11.10 -10.05 -4.65
N ARG A 130 12.14 -9.23 -4.51
CA ARG A 130 12.46 -8.52 -3.27
C ARG A 130 11.36 -7.47 -3.02
N PRO A 131 10.59 -7.54 -1.92
CA PRO A 131 9.39 -6.74 -1.73
C PRO A 131 9.65 -5.27 -1.38
N ILE A 132 10.88 -4.94 -0.98
CA ILE A 132 11.29 -3.59 -0.56
C ILE A 132 12.72 -3.34 -1.03
N ASP A 133 13.02 -2.21 -1.66
CA ASP A 133 14.38 -1.84 -2.08
C ASP A 133 15.24 -1.29 -0.93
N ASP A 134 16.42 -0.73 -1.22
CA ASP A 134 17.31 -0.15 -0.20
C ASP A 134 16.87 1.26 0.27
N ASN A 135 15.92 1.88 -0.43
CA ASN A 135 15.33 3.20 -0.12
C ASN A 135 13.95 3.10 0.54
N ASN A 136 13.54 1.89 0.97
CA ASN A 136 12.22 1.58 1.51
C ASN A 136 11.07 1.70 0.48
N ASP A 137 11.35 1.67 -0.81
CA ASP A 137 10.34 1.57 -1.86
C ASP A 137 9.74 0.16 -1.88
N VAL A 138 8.41 0.07 -1.90
CA VAL A 138 7.65 -1.19 -1.97
C VAL A 138 7.11 -1.50 -3.36
N GLY A 139 7.37 -0.61 -4.32
CA GLY A 139 6.84 -0.64 -5.68
C GLY A 139 5.38 -0.22 -5.74
N HIS A 140 4.77 -0.26 -6.92
CA HIS A 140 3.38 0.12 -7.11
C HIS A 140 2.69 -0.74 -8.18
N THR A 141 1.41 -1.03 -7.97
CA THR A 141 0.55 -1.70 -8.95
C THR A 141 -0.61 -0.80 -9.29
N PHE A 142 -0.89 -0.62 -10.58
CA PHE A 142 -1.96 0.25 -11.08
C PHE A 142 -2.60 -0.29 -12.35
N ILE A 143 -3.73 0.29 -12.74
CA ILE A 143 -4.50 -0.14 -13.91
C ILE A 143 -4.46 0.92 -14.99
N GLN A 144 -4.25 0.50 -16.22
CA GLN A 144 -4.49 1.30 -17.41
C GLN A 144 -5.68 0.73 -18.18
N PHE A 145 -6.64 1.59 -18.48
CA PHE A 145 -7.72 1.27 -19.42
C PHE A 145 -7.30 1.67 -20.83
N SER A 146 -7.83 1.02 -21.86
CA SER A 146 -7.74 1.54 -23.22
C SER A 146 -9.01 1.25 -23.99
N LYS A 147 -9.55 2.28 -24.63
CA LYS A 147 -10.71 2.22 -25.53
C LYS A 147 -10.28 2.75 -26.89
N ILE A 148 -10.33 1.90 -27.89
CA ILE A 148 -9.89 2.19 -29.25
C ILE A 148 -11.13 2.19 -30.15
N ASP A 149 -11.43 3.30 -30.80
CA ASP A 149 -12.46 3.37 -31.82
C ASP A 149 -11.97 2.67 -33.08
N ASN A 150 -12.63 1.57 -33.47
CA ASN A 150 -12.19 0.77 -34.61
C ASN A 150 -12.48 1.45 -35.96
N ASN A 151 -13.28 2.53 -35.99
CA ASN A 151 -13.54 3.30 -37.20
C ASN A 151 -12.51 4.40 -37.42
N THR A 152 -12.08 5.07 -36.36
CA THR A 152 -11.17 6.23 -36.43
C THR A 152 -9.73 5.92 -36.02
N GLY A 153 -9.51 4.81 -35.31
CA GLY A 153 -8.23 4.47 -34.68
C GLY A 153 -7.91 5.31 -33.44
N GLN A 154 -8.79 6.24 -33.04
CA GLN A 154 -8.58 7.08 -31.86
C GLN A 154 -8.54 6.20 -30.61
N THR A 155 -7.54 6.45 -29.76
CA THR A 155 -7.33 5.69 -28.52
C THR A 155 -7.40 6.61 -27.32
N THR A 156 -8.17 6.22 -26.31
CA THR A 156 -8.20 6.87 -25.00
C THR A 156 -7.71 5.88 -23.94
N SER A 157 -6.72 6.27 -23.14
CA SER A 157 -6.01 5.35 -22.24
C SER A 157 -5.66 5.92 -20.86
N PRO A 158 -6.65 6.24 -20.00
CA PRO A 158 -6.39 6.72 -18.65
C PRO A 158 -5.75 5.62 -17.80
N SER A 159 -4.84 6.02 -16.93
CA SER A 159 -4.17 5.13 -15.97
C SER A 159 -4.41 5.63 -14.55
N VAL A 160 -4.84 4.75 -13.66
CA VAL A 160 -5.24 5.11 -12.29
C VAL A 160 -4.66 4.15 -11.26
N GLY A 161 -4.25 4.69 -10.12
CA GLY A 161 -3.69 3.92 -9.00
C GLY A 161 -4.41 4.18 -7.68
N PHE A 162 -4.34 3.17 -6.80
CA PHE A 162 -4.93 3.20 -5.45
C PHE A 162 -3.83 3.41 -4.40
N TYR A 163 -3.96 4.47 -3.61
CA TYR A 163 -2.94 4.92 -2.66
C TYR A 163 -3.54 5.17 -1.27
N PRO A 164 -2.72 5.14 -0.21
CA PRO A 164 -3.09 5.72 1.07
C PRO A 164 -3.15 7.26 0.96
N ASN A 165 -4.12 7.88 1.63
CA ASN A 165 -4.23 9.34 1.72
C ASN A 165 -3.09 9.95 2.54
N VAL A 166 -2.64 9.24 3.58
CA VAL A 166 -1.54 9.64 4.42
C VAL A 166 -0.54 8.50 4.50
N TRP A 167 0.71 8.82 4.24
CA TRP A 167 1.80 7.90 4.47
C TRP A 167 2.19 7.93 5.94
N ALA A 168 1.90 6.83 6.62
CA ALA A 168 2.40 6.60 7.95
C ALA A 168 2.60 5.10 8.13
N PRO A 169 3.56 4.69 8.99
CA PRO A 169 3.69 3.29 9.38
C PRO A 169 2.41 2.70 9.95
N ILE A 170 1.45 3.55 10.36
CA ILE A 170 0.10 3.13 10.75
C ILE A 170 -0.62 2.32 9.65
N SER A 171 -0.35 2.60 8.37
CA SER A 171 -0.94 1.85 7.25
C SER A 171 -0.48 0.38 7.18
N LEU A 172 0.58 0.02 7.91
CA LEU A 172 1.03 -1.37 8.04
C LEU A 172 0.03 -2.21 8.84
N PHE A 173 -0.63 -1.63 9.83
CA PHE A 173 -1.43 -2.36 10.82
C PHE A 173 -2.88 -1.89 10.89
N PHE A 174 -3.22 -0.81 10.19
CA PHE A 174 -4.53 -0.17 10.28
C PHE A 174 -5.04 0.26 8.91
N ASN A 175 -6.36 0.16 8.77
CA ASN A 175 -7.09 0.76 7.67
C ASN A 175 -7.02 2.29 7.76
N ILE A 176 -6.56 2.92 6.69
CA ILE A 176 -6.55 4.37 6.54
C ILE A 176 -7.36 4.79 5.32
N SER A 177 -7.73 6.07 5.25
CA SER A 177 -8.37 6.60 4.04
C SER A 177 -7.47 6.42 2.83
N SER A 178 -8.06 6.09 1.68
CA SER A 178 -7.36 6.00 0.41
C SER A 178 -7.51 7.29 -0.40
N VAL A 179 -6.68 7.43 -1.44
CA VAL A 179 -6.84 8.40 -2.54
C VAL A 179 -6.56 7.71 -3.86
N ILE A 180 -7.19 8.20 -4.92
CA ILE A 180 -6.93 7.76 -6.28
C ILE A 180 -6.05 8.80 -6.96
N ARG A 181 -5.03 8.35 -7.68
CA ARG A 181 -4.12 9.24 -8.42
C ARG A 181 -4.07 8.87 -9.90
N ASP A 182 -3.75 9.87 -10.70
CA ASP A 182 -3.45 9.71 -12.12
C ASP A 182 -2.06 9.08 -12.28
N ASN A 183 -2.02 7.88 -12.84
CA ASN A 183 -0.81 7.11 -13.12
C ASN A 183 -0.41 7.20 -14.61
N SER A 184 -0.91 8.20 -15.33
CA SER A 184 -0.50 8.46 -16.71
C SER A 184 0.94 8.95 -16.77
N GLN A 185 1.64 8.57 -17.84
CA GLN A 185 3.06 8.89 -18.03
C GLN A 185 3.98 8.38 -16.91
N LEU A 186 3.55 7.38 -16.15
CA LEU A 186 4.38 6.73 -15.15
C LEU A 186 5.09 5.51 -15.74
N PRO A 187 6.34 5.25 -15.33
CA PRO A 187 7.04 4.04 -15.68
C PRO A 187 6.39 2.82 -15.02
N TYR A 188 6.61 1.66 -15.63
CA TYR A 188 6.35 0.35 -15.06
C TYR A 188 7.45 -0.62 -15.53
N ASP A 189 7.71 -1.67 -14.75
CA ASP A 189 8.71 -2.70 -15.07
C ASP A 189 8.14 -3.85 -15.87
N VAL A 190 6.87 -4.16 -15.64
CA VAL A 190 6.16 -5.23 -16.32
C VAL A 190 4.67 -4.92 -16.38
N SER A 191 4.03 -5.33 -17.47
CA SER A 191 2.57 -5.27 -17.59
C SER A 191 1.98 -6.51 -18.25
N ALA A 192 0.72 -6.79 -17.92
CA ALA A 192 -0.13 -7.73 -18.63
C ALA A 192 -1.34 -6.98 -19.18
N THR A 193 -1.45 -6.92 -20.50
CA THR A 193 -2.55 -6.25 -21.22
C THR A 193 -3.52 -7.28 -21.74
N TYR A 194 -4.78 -7.20 -21.32
CA TYR A 194 -5.87 -8.09 -21.70
C TYR A 194 -6.78 -7.41 -22.71
N ILE A 195 -7.07 -8.07 -23.83
CA ILE A 195 -8.18 -7.68 -24.72
C ILE A 195 -9.46 -8.27 -24.14
N VAL A 196 -10.46 -7.42 -23.90
CA VAL A 196 -11.69 -7.79 -23.20
C VAL A 196 -12.93 -7.36 -23.98
N ASN A 197 -14.07 -7.98 -23.68
CA ASN A 197 -15.35 -7.51 -24.20
C ASN A 197 -15.89 -6.31 -23.39
N SER A 198 -16.96 -5.69 -23.90
CA SER A 198 -17.57 -4.50 -23.28
C SER A 198 -18.08 -4.74 -21.87
N THR A 199 -18.65 -5.91 -21.57
CA THR A 199 -19.13 -6.26 -20.23
C THR A 199 -17.98 -6.35 -19.24
N GLN A 200 -16.91 -7.08 -19.59
CA GLN A 200 -15.72 -7.21 -18.75
C GLN A 200 -15.05 -5.85 -18.50
N PHE A 201 -14.93 -5.02 -19.54
CA PHE A 201 -14.40 -3.67 -19.42
C PHE A 201 -15.25 -2.79 -18.51
N THR A 202 -16.58 -2.84 -18.66
CA THR A 202 -17.51 -2.08 -17.82
C THR A 202 -17.41 -2.50 -16.35
N ASN A 203 -17.31 -3.81 -16.07
CA ASN A 203 -17.13 -4.32 -14.72
C ASN A 203 -15.83 -3.82 -14.10
N ALA A 204 -14.74 -3.82 -14.87
CA ALA A 204 -13.44 -3.32 -14.42
C ALA A 204 -13.46 -1.81 -14.08
N VAL A 205 -14.08 -1.00 -14.96
CA VAL A 205 -14.26 0.44 -14.74
C VAL A 205 -15.08 0.69 -13.48
N ASN A 206 -16.22 0.02 -13.31
CA ASN A 206 -17.07 0.16 -12.12
C ASN A 206 -16.35 -0.29 -10.84
N SER A 207 -15.58 -1.39 -10.90
CA SER A 207 -14.77 -1.86 -9.78
C SER A 207 -13.73 -0.82 -9.36
N SER A 208 -13.11 -0.13 -10.34
CA SER A 208 -12.11 0.91 -10.05
C SER A 208 -12.76 2.14 -9.43
N ILE A 209 -13.94 2.55 -9.91
CA ILE A 209 -14.71 3.67 -9.33
C ILE A 209 -15.03 3.42 -7.85
N ASN A 210 -15.29 2.17 -7.46
CA ASN A 210 -15.56 1.81 -6.07
C ASN A 210 -14.36 1.95 -5.13
N TRP A 211 -13.14 2.12 -5.66
CA TRP A 211 -11.96 2.37 -4.82
C TRP A 211 -12.10 3.63 -3.96
N GLN A 212 -12.84 4.65 -4.43
CA GLN A 212 -13.09 5.87 -3.65
C GLN A 212 -13.81 5.62 -2.30
N ASN A 213 -14.47 4.47 -2.16
CA ASN A 213 -15.17 4.04 -0.95
C ASN A 213 -14.38 3.01 -0.14
N SER A 214 -13.15 2.68 -0.55
CA SER A 214 -12.33 1.64 0.06
C SER A 214 -11.25 2.24 0.95
N SER A 215 -10.97 1.61 2.09
CA SER A 215 -9.80 1.93 2.91
C SER A 215 -8.54 1.27 2.36
N TYR A 216 -7.39 1.88 2.62
CA TYR A 216 -6.08 1.32 2.31
C TYR A 216 -5.51 0.65 3.57
N SER A 217 -5.03 -0.59 3.43
CA SER A 217 -4.22 -1.31 4.42
C SER A 217 -3.11 -2.01 3.68
N LEU A 218 -1.86 -1.90 4.13
CA LEU A 218 -0.76 -2.57 3.46
C LEU A 218 -0.90 -4.11 3.54
N GLU A 219 -1.47 -4.60 4.64
CA GLU A 219 -1.70 -6.02 4.92
C GLU A 219 -2.94 -6.59 4.23
N ASP A 220 -4.07 -5.88 4.29
CA ASP A 220 -5.36 -6.44 3.88
C ASP A 220 -5.85 -6.01 2.50
N TYR A 221 -5.57 -4.76 2.11
CA TYR A 221 -6.09 -4.19 0.86
C TYR A 221 -5.24 -3.01 0.38
N ASN A 222 -4.18 -3.34 -0.37
CA ASN A 222 -3.19 -2.40 -0.87
C ASN A 222 -3.35 -2.15 -2.38
N CYS A 223 -2.41 -1.42 -3.00
CA CYS A 223 -2.45 -1.12 -4.44
C CYS A 223 -2.52 -2.37 -5.33
N THR A 224 -1.87 -3.46 -4.91
CA THR A 224 -1.87 -4.75 -5.61
C THR A 224 -3.21 -5.45 -5.48
N ASP A 225 -3.80 -5.47 -4.29
CA ASP A 225 -5.14 -6.03 -4.06
C ASP A 225 -6.20 -5.29 -4.87
N ALA A 226 -6.15 -3.96 -4.85
CA ALA A 226 -7.08 -3.12 -5.58
C ALA A 226 -7.01 -3.37 -7.09
N ALA A 227 -5.80 -3.46 -7.67
CA ALA A 227 -5.63 -3.78 -9.08
C ALA A 227 -6.09 -5.20 -9.43
N LEU A 228 -5.79 -6.19 -8.59
CA LEU A 228 -6.25 -7.56 -8.77
C LEU A 228 -7.78 -7.69 -8.65
N SER A 229 -8.42 -6.91 -7.77
CA SER A 229 -9.87 -6.91 -7.64
C SER A 229 -10.56 -6.36 -8.90
N VAL A 230 -9.98 -5.36 -9.56
CA VAL A 230 -10.46 -4.86 -10.86
C VAL A 230 -10.41 -5.95 -11.94
N LEU A 231 -9.29 -6.66 -12.05
CA LEU A 231 -9.16 -7.79 -12.98
C LEU A 231 -10.15 -8.92 -12.65
N SER A 232 -10.27 -9.28 -11.37
CA SER A 232 -11.21 -10.31 -10.92
C SER A 232 -12.65 -9.97 -11.28
N ASN A 233 -13.07 -8.72 -11.14
CA ASN A 233 -14.41 -8.25 -11.54
C ASN A 233 -14.62 -8.28 -13.07
N ALA A 234 -13.54 -8.21 -13.85
CA ALA A 234 -13.54 -8.44 -15.29
C ALA A 234 -13.51 -9.94 -15.67
N GLY A 235 -13.49 -10.85 -14.69
CA GLY A 235 -13.34 -12.29 -14.92
C GLY A 235 -11.91 -12.72 -15.27
N ILE A 236 -10.91 -11.88 -14.99
CA ILE A 236 -9.49 -12.16 -15.20
C ILE A 236 -8.86 -12.52 -13.86
N ASN A 237 -8.29 -13.72 -13.77
CA ASN A 237 -7.66 -14.20 -12.54
C ASN A 237 -6.14 -14.28 -12.73
N ILE A 238 -5.41 -13.57 -11.87
CA ILE A 238 -3.95 -13.71 -11.71
C ILE A 238 -3.70 -14.34 -10.33
N PRO A 239 -2.77 -15.29 -10.19
CA PRO A 239 -2.41 -15.84 -8.87
C PRO A 239 -2.01 -14.76 -7.87
N LEU A 240 -2.36 -14.97 -6.60
CA LEU A 240 -2.07 -14.02 -5.52
C LEU A 240 -0.55 -13.87 -5.29
N PRO A 241 -0.02 -12.63 -5.26
CA PRO A 241 1.42 -12.36 -5.20
C PRO A 241 1.95 -12.28 -3.76
N LEU A 242 1.75 -13.33 -2.97
CA LEU A 242 2.15 -13.37 -1.58
C LEU A 242 3.67 -13.33 -1.40
N SER A 243 4.16 -12.42 -0.57
CA SER A 243 5.55 -12.29 -0.15
C SER A 243 5.65 -12.20 1.36
N LYS A 244 6.67 -12.85 1.93
CA LYS A 244 7.06 -12.66 3.32
C LYS A 244 7.90 -11.39 3.45
N VAL A 245 7.45 -10.44 4.28
CA VAL A 245 8.10 -9.13 4.50
C VAL A 245 8.50 -9.02 5.98
N GLY A 246 9.75 -8.64 6.24
CA GLY A 246 10.30 -8.50 7.59
C GLY A 246 11.75 -9.01 7.69
N PRO A 247 12.34 -8.99 8.90
CA PRO A 247 11.69 -8.76 10.18
C PRO A 247 11.27 -7.29 10.42
N ILE A 248 10.05 -7.08 10.90
CA ILE A 248 9.52 -5.78 11.34
C ILE A 248 9.54 -5.76 12.87
N PRO A 249 10.20 -4.79 13.53
CA PRO A 249 10.15 -4.63 14.97
C PRO A 249 8.71 -4.52 15.45
N THR A 250 8.36 -5.34 16.43
CA THR A 250 7.14 -5.16 17.20
C THR A 250 7.48 -4.37 18.46
N GLY A 251 6.55 -3.54 18.93
CA GLY A 251 6.70 -2.90 20.25
C GLY A 251 7.05 -3.96 21.32
N GLY A 252 8.03 -3.67 22.18
CA GLY A 252 8.47 -4.60 23.22
C GLY A 252 9.67 -5.50 22.86
N GLY A 253 10.44 -5.17 21.81
CA GLY A 253 11.71 -5.84 21.49
C GLY A 253 11.56 -7.15 20.70
N GLY A 254 10.36 -7.46 20.20
CA GLY A 254 10.09 -8.59 19.31
C GLY A 254 10.23 -8.21 17.83
N PHE A 255 10.11 -9.22 16.96
CA PHE A 255 10.00 -9.03 15.52
C PHE A 255 8.87 -9.88 14.97
N THR A 256 8.20 -9.38 13.93
CA THR A 256 7.19 -10.12 13.18
C THR A 256 7.53 -10.15 11.68
N TYR A 257 6.81 -11.01 10.96
CA TYR A 257 6.81 -11.05 9.50
C TYR A 257 5.37 -10.90 9.02
N LEU A 258 5.17 -10.09 7.98
CA LEU A 258 3.89 -9.94 7.31
C LEU A 258 3.89 -10.74 6.01
N PHE A 259 2.71 -11.19 5.61
CA PHE A 259 2.49 -11.85 4.31
C PHE A 259 1.63 -10.94 3.46
N LEU A 260 2.27 -10.24 2.52
CA LEU A 260 1.65 -9.17 1.76
C LEU A 260 1.51 -9.56 0.29
N HIS A 261 0.45 -9.09 -0.36
CA HIS A 261 0.39 -9.08 -1.82
C HIS A 261 1.25 -7.93 -2.34
N THR A 262 2.39 -8.25 -2.96
CA THR A 262 3.39 -7.22 -3.32
C THR A 262 3.51 -7.00 -4.82
N PRO A 263 3.80 -5.76 -5.25
CA PRO A 263 4.21 -5.47 -6.63
C PRO A 263 5.41 -6.30 -7.06
N ALA A 264 6.40 -6.49 -6.18
CA ALA A 264 7.57 -7.30 -6.46
C ALA A 264 7.20 -8.74 -6.89
N ARG A 265 6.37 -9.44 -6.13
CA ARG A 265 5.96 -10.81 -6.46
C ARG A 265 4.98 -10.85 -7.63
N LEU A 266 4.08 -9.88 -7.75
CA LEU A 266 3.17 -9.80 -8.89
C LEU A 266 3.94 -9.65 -10.20
N GLY A 267 4.97 -8.79 -10.22
CA GLY A 267 5.80 -8.60 -11.39
C GLY A 267 6.47 -9.90 -11.84
N GLN A 268 6.96 -10.71 -10.91
CA GLN A 268 7.51 -12.03 -11.23
C GLN A 268 6.47 -13.03 -11.75
N ILE A 269 5.25 -13.00 -11.20
CA ILE A 269 4.14 -13.82 -11.71
C ILE A 269 3.82 -13.44 -13.15
N ILE A 270 3.69 -12.14 -13.45
CA ILE A 270 3.38 -11.66 -14.80
C ILE A 270 4.50 -12.02 -15.78
N ARG A 271 5.77 -11.89 -15.40
CA ARG A 271 6.91 -12.30 -16.24
C ARG A 271 6.88 -13.80 -16.59
N GLY A 272 6.35 -14.63 -15.69
CA GLY A 272 6.18 -16.07 -15.92
C GLY A 272 4.97 -16.42 -16.78
N MET A 273 4.09 -15.47 -17.08
CA MET A 273 2.93 -15.71 -17.95
C MET A 273 3.34 -15.80 -19.42
N SER A 274 2.52 -16.48 -20.22
CA SER A 274 2.70 -16.58 -21.66
C SER A 274 1.80 -15.60 -22.42
N ASN A 275 2.30 -15.06 -23.52
CA ASN A 275 1.49 -14.32 -24.48
C ASN A 275 0.42 -15.21 -25.10
N SER A 276 -0.73 -14.64 -25.42
CA SER A 276 -1.82 -15.29 -26.15
C SER A 276 -2.55 -14.27 -27.04
N SER A 277 -3.55 -14.71 -27.80
CA SER A 277 -4.38 -13.81 -28.61
C SER A 277 -5.10 -12.74 -27.78
N SER A 278 -5.38 -13.03 -26.51
CA SER A 278 -6.15 -12.16 -25.62
C SER A 278 -5.31 -11.49 -24.54
N VAL A 279 -4.03 -11.84 -24.42
CA VAL A 279 -3.11 -11.33 -23.39
C VAL A 279 -1.75 -11.05 -23.98
N THR A 280 -1.27 -9.81 -23.80
CA THR A 280 0.08 -9.40 -24.15
C THR A 280 0.86 -9.08 -22.89
N ILE A 281 2.01 -9.72 -22.71
CA ILE A 281 2.95 -9.51 -21.61
C ILE A 281 4.08 -8.61 -22.11
N ASN A 282 4.27 -7.47 -21.46
CA ASN A 282 5.46 -6.65 -21.65
C ASN A 282 6.36 -6.80 -20.42
N ALA A 283 7.44 -7.58 -20.55
CA ALA A 283 8.43 -7.78 -19.50
C ALA A 283 9.63 -6.80 -19.56
N GLY A 284 9.68 -5.92 -20.57
CA GLY A 284 10.79 -4.96 -20.74
C GLY A 284 10.55 -3.61 -20.06
N GLY A 285 9.42 -3.46 -19.37
CA GLY A 285 8.96 -2.19 -18.84
C GLY A 285 8.43 -1.24 -19.92
N GLY A 286 8.00 -0.07 -19.49
CA GLY A 286 7.46 0.96 -20.36
C GLY A 286 6.98 2.15 -19.58
N ILE A 287 6.37 3.09 -20.28
CA ILE A 287 5.71 4.25 -19.70
C ILE A 287 4.26 4.22 -20.16
N THR A 288 3.32 4.46 -19.26
CA THR A 288 1.91 4.58 -19.65
C THR A 288 1.68 5.77 -20.56
N GLY A 289 0.69 5.67 -21.45
CA GLY A 289 0.31 6.80 -22.29
C GLY A 289 -0.14 7.99 -21.45
N SER A 290 -0.15 9.18 -22.05
CA SER A 290 -0.90 10.30 -21.51
C SER A 290 -2.38 9.92 -21.37
N SER A 291 -3.07 10.37 -20.33
CA SER A 291 -4.53 10.37 -20.28
C SER A 291 -5.04 11.10 -21.52
N GLY A 292 -5.39 10.34 -22.58
CA GLY A 292 -6.20 10.88 -23.67
C GLY A 292 -7.46 11.45 -23.03
N SER A 293 -7.87 12.67 -23.39
CA SER A 293 -8.84 13.38 -22.56
C SER A 293 -10.18 12.63 -22.51
N CYS A 294 -10.52 12.10 -21.32
CA CYS A 294 -11.91 11.97 -20.89
C CYS A 294 -12.47 13.33 -20.40
N LYS A 295 -11.62 14.37 -20.44
CA LYS A 295 -11.88 15.76 -20.05
C LYS A 295 -12.26 16.60 -21.26
#